data_AF-A0A3Q7H8U2-F1
#
_entry.id   AF-A0A3Q7H8U2-F1
#
_cell.length_a   1.000
_cell.length_b   1.000
_cell.length_c   1.000
_cell.angle_alpha   90.00
_cell.angle_beta   90.00
_cell.angle_gamma   90.00
#
_symmetry.space_group_name_H-M   'P 1'
#
loop_
_entity.id
_entity.type
_entity.pdbx_description
1 polymer ?
#
loop_
_entity_poly.entity_id
_entity_poly.type
_entity_poly.pdbx_seq_one_letter_code
_entity_poly.pdbx_strand_id
1 'polypeptide(L)' 'MNICKYPSQTFKGLCFTDSSCTKACLTEEFTDGHCSKLLRKFPCTKICIFDKKSNEVKTTLG' A
#
# COMPACT_ATOMS: atom_id res chain seq x y z
N MET A 1 -5.36 -11.99 10.98
CA MET A 1 -4.98 -11.76 9.57
C MET A 1 -4.53 -10.32 9.45
N ASN A 2 -3.25 -10.08 9.15
CA ASN A 2 -2.71 -8.72 9.08
C ASN A 2 -2.62 -8.29 7.62
N ILE A 3 -3.01 -7.05 7.33
CA ILE A 3 -2.89 -6.45 6.00
C ILE A 3 -1.68 -5.53 6.01
N CYS A 4 -0.72 -5.82 5.13
CA CYS A 4 0.48 -5.02 4.95
C CYS A 4 0.24 -4.02 3.82
N LYS A 5 0.73 -2.78 4.00
CA LYS A 5 0.67 -1.71 2.99
C LYS A 5 2.07 -1.50 2.40
N TYR A 6 2.15 -1.44 1.08
CA TYR A 6 3.38 -1.20 0.32
C TYR A 6 3.11 -0.11 -0.72
N PRO A 7 4.08 0.77 -1.03
CA PRO A 7 3.95 1.63 -2.20
C PRO A 7 3.95 0.79 -3.48
N SER A 8 3.11 1.16 -4.45
CA SER A 8 3.21 0.62 -5.81
C SER A 8 4.59 0.90 -6.41
N GLN A 9 5.18 -0.10 -7.07
CA GLN A 9 6.46 0.00 -7.75
C GLN A 9 6.32 0.51 -9.18
N THR A 10 5.21 0.19 -9.84
CA THR A 10 4.97 0.53 -11.24
C THR A 10 4.33 1.91 -11.41
N PHE A 11 3.54 2.35 -10.43
CA PHE A 11 2.80 3.61 -10.52
C PHE A 11 3.52 4.74 -9.80
N LYS A 12 4.11 5.65 -10.59
CA LYS A 12 4.79 6.86 -10.10
C LYS A 12 3.90 8.07 -10.37
N GLY A 13 3.18 8.55 -9.35
CA GLY A 13 2.30 9.72 -9.49
C GLY A 13 1.30 9.89 -8.34
N LEU A 14 0.37 10.82 -8.51
CA LEU A 14 -0.72 11.07 -7.58
C LEU A 14 -1.92 10.15 -7.88
N CYS A 15 -2.48 9.59 -6.82
CA CYS A 15 -3.60 8.67 -6.82
C CYS A 15 -4.90 9.43 -6.61
N PHE A 16 -5.75 9.46 -7.64
CA PHE A 16 -7.04 10.15 -7.58
C PHE A 16 -8.22 9.20 -7.46
N THR A 17 -8.13 8.02 -8.07
CA THR A 17 -9.20 7.03 -8.12
C THR A 17 -8.74 5.67 -7.59
N ASP A 18 -9.51 5.12 -6.65
CA ASP A 18 -9.20 3.83 -6.04
C ASP A 18 -9.21 2.70 -7.08
N SER A 19 -10.14 2.73 -8.04
CA SER A 19 -10.23 1.71 -9.09
C SER A 19 -8.96 1.55 -9.93
N SER A 20 -8.29 2.66 -10.26
CA SER A 20 -7.00 2.64 -10.97
C SER A 20 -5.88 2.13 -10.07
N CYS A 21 -5.90 2.52 -8.79
CA CYS A 21 -4.96 2.03 -7.78
C CYS A 21 -5.06 0.51 -7.61
N THR A 22 -6.28 -0.02 -7.39
CA THR A 22 -6.54 -1.44 -7.24
C THR A 22 -6.02 -2.20 -8.46
N LYS A 23 -6.38 -1.77 -9.68
CA LYS A 23 -5.92 -2.44 -10.91
C LYS A 23 -4.40 -2.51 -11.01
N ALA A 24 -3.69 -1.41 -10.72
CA ALA A 24 -2.23 -1.39 -10.74
C ALA A 24 -1.65 -2.35 -9.67
N CYS A 25 -2.15 -2.30 -8.44
CA CYS A 25 -1.69 -3.16 -7.36
C CYS A 25 -1.92 -4.66 -7.67
N LEU A 26 -3.02 -5.02 -8.34
CA LEU A 26 -3.26 -6.39 -8.78
C LEU A 26 -2.22 -6.88 -9.80
N THR A 27 -1.71 -5.99 -10.68
CA THR A 27 -0.61 -6.35 -11.61
C THR A 27 0.73 -6.56 -10.91
N GLU A 28 0.86 -6.08 -9.66
CA GLU A 28 2.06 -6.21 -8.83
C GLU A 28 1.93 -7.33 -7.77
N GLU A 29 1.01 -8.28 -7.97
CA GLU A 29 0.77 -9.42 -7.06
C GLU A 29 0.30 -9.03 -5.65
N PHE A 30 -0.33 -7.85 -5.52
CA PHE A 30 -1.11 -7.49 -4.33
C PHE A 30 -2.56 -7.93 -4.47
N THR A 31 -3.31 -7.90 -3.36
CA THR A 31 -4.73 -8.30 -3.35
C THR A 31 -5.67 -7.11 -3.47
N ASP A 32 -5.23 -5.89 -3.15
CA ASP A 32 -6.02 -4.67 -3.25
C ASP A 32 -5.10 -3.41 -3.24
N GLY A 33 -5.68 -2.22 -3.40
CA GLY A 33 -5.04 -0.92 -3.22
C GLY A 33 -6.05 0.22 -3.17
N HIS A 34 -5.71 1.33 -2.53
CA HIS A 34 -6.56 2.53 -2.47
C HIS A 34 -5.73 3.81 -2.47
N CYS A 35 -6.30 4.92 -2.87
CA CYS A 35 -5.65 6.22 -2.81
C CYS A 35 -5.65 6.77 -1.38
N SER A 36 -4.49 7.15 -0.87
CA SER A 36 -4.44 7.92 0.38
C SER A 36 -5.05 9.31 0.17
N LYS A 37 -5.93 9.76 1.08
CA LYS A 37 -6.72 10.99 0.89
C LYS A 37 -5.87 12.25 0.85
N LEU A 38 -4.87 12.37 1.74
CA LEU A 38 -4.08 13.58 1.90
C LEU A 38 -2.85 13.61 0.97
N LEU A 39 -2.04 12.55 1.02
CA LEU A 39 -0.78 12.51 0.26
C LEU A 39 -0.96 11.97 -1.16
N ARG A 40 -2.17 11.48 -1.52
CA ARG A 40 -2.48 10.91 -2.83
C ARG A 40 -1.44 9.86 -3.27
N LYS A 41 -0.86 9.13 -2.32
CA LYS A 41 -0.01 7.96 -2.55
C LYS A 41 -0.86 6.75 -2.94
N PHE A 42 -0.19 5.76 -3.55
CA PHE A 42 -0.71 4.44 -3.94
C PHE A 42 -0.25 3.33 -2.96
N PRO A 43 -0.86 3.19 -1.77
CA PRO A 43 -0.66 2.01 -0.95
C PRO A 43 -1.38 0.79 -1.56
N CYS A 44 -0.61 -0.18 -2.04
CA CYS A 44 -1.06 -1.53 -2.34
C CYS A 44 -1.09 -2.37 -1.06
N THR A 45 -2.02 -3.31 -1.00
CA THR A 45 -2.26 -4.15 0.19
C THR A 45 -2.29 -5.62 -0.14
N LYS A 46 -1.67 -6.43 0.72
CA LYS A 46 -1.79 -7.89 0.71
C LYS A 46 -1.74 -8.45 2.13
N ILE A 47 -2.18 -9.70 2.26
CA ILE A 47 -2.09 -10.44 3.53
C ILE A 47 -0.61 -10.66 3.86
N CYS A 48 -0.18 -10.25 5.05
CA CYS A 48 1.17 -10.55 5.54
C CYS A 48 1.24 -12.03 5.95
N ILE A 49 2.23 -12.78 5.44
CA ILE A 49 2.42 -14.22 5.77
C ILE A 49 3.41 -14.40 6.95
N PHE A 50 3.54 -13.42 7.83
CA PHE A 50 4.44 -13.52 8.99
C PHE A 50 3.67 -13.47 10.31
N ASP A 51 3.76 -14.58 11.05
CA ASP A 51 3.47 -14.70 12.47
C ASP A 51 4.45 -13.83 13.29
N LYS A 52 3.88 -13.05 14.23
CA LYS A 52 4.53 -12.29 15.32
C LYS A 52 5.31 -10.99 15.01
N LYS A 53 4.82 -9.97 15.74
CA LYS A 53 5.39 -8.69 16.19
C LYS A 53 5.74 -7.65 15.13
N SER A 54 4.73 -6.79 14.91
CA SER A 54 4.92 -5.34 14.79
C SER A 54 6.06 -4.87 15.69
N ASN A 55 7.22 -4.59 15.10
CA ASN A 55 7.94 -3.38 15.45
C ASN A 55 7.53 -2.37 14.39
N GLU A 56 6.56 -1.53 14.76
CA GLU A 56 6.37 -0.23 14.13
C GLU A 56 7.75 0.40 13.92
N VAL A 57 8.18 0.50 12.66
CA VAL A 57 9.11 1.55 12.27
C VAL A 57 8.34 2.85 12.46
N LYS A 58 8.37 3.36 13.69
CA LYS A 58 8.00 4.73 14.01
C LYS A 58 9.06 5.60 13.33
N THR A 59 8.77 6.01 12.10
CA THR A 59 9.51 7.09 11.44
C THR A 59 9.39 8.33 12.32
N THR A 60 10.41 8.54 13.15
CA THR A 60 10.64 9.81 13.83
C THR A 60 11.30 10.71 12.80
N LEU A 61 10.56 11.67 12.25
CA LEU A 61 11.16 12.82 11.60
C LEU A 61 11.89 13.62 12.68
N GLY A 62 13.22 13.72 12.54
CA GLY A 62 14.01 14.82 13.08
C GLY A 62 14.17 15.89 12.02
#